data_AF-A0A225DEM8-F1
#
_entry.id   AF-A0A225DEM8-F1
#
_cell.length_a   1.000
_cell.length_b   1.000
_cell.length_c   1.000
_cell.angle_alpha   90.00
_cell.angle_beta   90.00
_cell.angle_gamma   90.00
#
_symmetry.space_group_name_H-M   'P 1'
#
loop_
_entity.id
_entity.type
_entity.pdbx_description
1 polymer ?
#
loop_
_entity_poly.entity_id
_entity_poly.type
_entity_poly.pdbx_seq_one_letter_code
_entity_poly.pdbx_strand_id
1 'polypeptide(L)'
;MDIAGSIVSGNTGRKDLFDSYSFYVFTDGGYNLFGTAIGGTATGDVSSDTPGLAPLGDYGGPTPTMALLPGSPALDAGSPNDRSPDQRGVLFQNGVRDIGAFESRGFTLTPAAGGTPQSAPVNNAFADPLAVAVASDDPGLTDLSGGVVTFAAPGSGSTAALSVTSVTLTSTDTASVTATANGKAGSYTVTASAGGSPAYTAAFHLTNDEAPSPVVTPSTADLAINAVSIVIDGTGFDPDQANDSVTFSDGAAGTVTAATPTALTVSFSAPPTSPGSLTAVVTTNTVNSGGPVQVATVIGIPTANAQSVTTAEGTVTAITLTGTDPDTPPLPLTYTVTANPAHGTLSGTAPNPTYTPDAGTSGPIRSNLRSTTASPPVPPPRSP
;
A
#
# COMPACT_ATOMS: atom_id res chain seq x y z
N MET A 1 -13.65 -50.65 31.34
CA MET A 1 -14.35 -50.28 30.09
C MET A 1 -13.28 -49.75 29.19
N ASP A 2 -13.08 -50.37 28.04
CA ASP A 2 -12.03 -49.94 27.11
C ASP A 2 -12.67 -48.98 26.12
N ILE A 3 -12.15 -47.75 26.05
CA ILE A 3 -12.65 -46.71 25.14
C ILE A 3 -11.57 -46.50 24.08
N ALA A 4 -11.92 -46.73 22.82
CA ALA A 4 -11.07 -46.50 21.66
C ALA A 4 -11.94 -45.95 20.53
N GLY A 5 -11.38 -45.10 19.67
CA GLY A 5 -12.13 -44.57 18.51
C GLY A 5 -13.39 -43.78 18.90
N SER A 6 -13.46 -43.23 20.11
CA SER A 6 -14.69 -42.68 20.68
C SER A 6 -14.61 -41.18 20.92
N ILE A 7 -15.73 -40.48 20.79
CA ILE A 7 -15.85 -39.06 21.12
C ILE A 7 -16.46 -38.91 22.52
N VAL A 8 -15.69 -38.36 23.45
CA VAL A 8 -16.12 -37.98 24.80
C VAL A 8 -15.64 -36.55 25.06
N SER A 9 -16.35 -35.60 24.43
CA SER A 9 -15.96 -34.20 24.36
C SER A 9 -17.19 -33.28 24.47
N GLY A 10 -16.99 -32.07 24.99
CA GLY A 10 -18.02 -31.04 25.06
C GLY A 10 -19.01 -31.24 26.22
N ASN A 11 -18.65 -32.00 27.26
CA ASN A 11 -19.52 -32.15 28.42
C ASN A 11 -19.43 -30.91 29.33
N THR A 12 -20.55 -30.53 29.94
CA THR A 12 -20.63 -29.35 30.82
C THR A 12 -20.15 -29.61 32.25
N GLY A 13 -19.67 -30.83 32.54
CA GLY A 13 -19.08 -31.19 33.82
C GLY A 13 -17.67 -30.63 33.98
N ARG A 14 -17.11 -30.61 35.20
CA ARG A 14 -15.71 -30.17 35.42
C ARG A 14 -14.66 -31.02 34.68
N LYS A 15 -15.06 -32.20 34.23
CA LYS A 15 -14.23 -33.27 33.68
C LYS A 15 -15.11 -34.12 32.75
N ASP A 16 -14.71 -34.32 31.49
CA ASP A 16 -15.38 -35.21 30.53
C ASP A 16 -15.27 -36.69 30.93
N LEU A 17 -14.19 -37.07 31.62
CA LEU A 17 -13.96 -38.38 32.22
C LEU A 17 -13.46 -38.25 33.67
N PHE A 18 -14.29 -38.56 34.66
CA PHE A 18 -13.90 -38.42 36.06
C PHE A 18 -12.87 -39.50 36.48
N ASP A 19 -11.60 -39.14 36.71
CA ASP A 19 -10.52 -40.06 37.12
C ASP A 19 -10.34 -40.21 38.66
N SER A 20 -11.11 -39.47 39.46
CA SER A 20 -10.71 -39.19 40.86
C SER A 20 -11.16 -40.22 41.91
N TYR A 21 -11.76 -41.34 41.49
CA TYR A 21 -11.95 -42.50 42.36
C TYR A 21 -11.39 -43.74 41.68
N SER A 22 -10.31 -44.28 42.24
CA SER A 22 -9.48 -45.41 41.75
C SER A 22 -10.20 -46.77 41.62
N PHE A 23 -11.53 -46.78 41.46
CA PHE A 23 -12.37 -47.97 41.41
C PHE A 23 -12.97 -48.26 40.02
N TYR A 24 -12.89 -47.32 39.07
CA TYR A 24 -13.28 -47.55 37.67
C TYR A 24 -12.16 -47.08 36.74
N VAL A 25 -11.22 -47.99 36.45
CA VAL A 25 -10.21 -47.76 35.41
C VAL A 25 -10.91 -47.97 34.06
N PHE A 26 -11.09 -46.89 33.29
CA PHE A 26 -11.26 -47.03 31.85
C PHE A 26 -9.87 -47.26 31.25
N THR A 27 -9.79 -48.13 30.26
CA THR A 27 -8.55 -48.28 29.48
C THR A 27 -8.70 -47.36 28.27
N ASP A 28 -7.78 -46.42 28.14
CA ASP A 28 -7.65 -45.59 26.95
C ASP A 28 -6.94 -46.40 25.85
N GLY A 29 -7.73 -46.87 24.89
CA GLY A 29 -7.26 -47.66 23.76
C GLY A 29 -6.69 -46.83 22.61
N GLY A 30 -6.70 -45.50 22.73
CA GLY A 30 -6.22 -44.57 21.71
C GLY A 30 -7.26 -44.18 20.66
N TYR A 31 -6.89 -43.19 19.85
CA TYR A 31 -7.68 -42.61 18.77
C TYR A 31 -9.05 -42.09 19.25
N ASN A 32 -9.10 -41.53 20.44
CA ASN A 32 -10.27 -40.92 21.04
C ASN A 32 -10.26 -39.40 20.87
N LEU A 33 -11.44 -38.76 20.89
CA LEU A 33 -11.59 -37.32 20.98
C LEU A 33 -12.09 -36.95 22.38
N PHE A 34 -11.22 -36.38 23.21
CA PHE A 34 -11.53 -35.95 24.56
C PHE A 34 -11.62 -34.42 24.66
N GLY A 35 -12.36 -33.89 25.64
CA GLY A 35 -12.24 -32.47 25.99
C GLY A 35 -10.87 -32.13 26.56
N THR A 36 -10.53 -30.83 26.49
CA THR A 36 -9.22 -30.30 26.87
C THR A 36 -8.92 -30.45 28.36
N ALA A 37 -9.96 -30.56 29.20
CA ALA A 37 -9.81 -30.73 30.64
C ALA A 37 -9.14 -32.06 31.03
N ILE A 38 -9.18 -33.09 30.16
CA ILE A 38 -8.65 -34.43 30.42
C ILE A 38 -8.22 -35.07 29.11
N GLY A 39 -7.29 -34.40 28.40
CA GLY A 39 -6.72 -34.97 27.19
C GLY A 39 -6.26 -36.42 27.43
N GLY A 40 -6.73 -37.33 26.57
CA GLY A 40 -6.25 -38.71 26.52
C GLY A 40 -4.75 -38.73 26.29
N THR A 41 -4.11 -39.80 26.73
CA THR A 41 -2.65 -39.92 26.62
C THR A 41 -2.24 -41.10 25.75
N ALA A 42 -3.21 -41.88 25.28
CA ALA A 42 -2.94 -42.96 24.38
C ALA A 42 -2.66 -42.44 22.95
N THR A 43 -2.16 -43.34 22.12
CA THR A 43 -1.73 -42.99 20.76
C THR A 43 -2.92 -42.54 19.93
N GLY A 44 -2.76 -41.43 19.21
CA GLY A 44 -3.76 -40.93 18.27
C GLY A 44 -4.93 -40.17 18.91
N ASP A 45 -4.93 -40.00 20.23
CA ASP A 45 -5.95 -39.18 20.88
C ASP A 45 -5.84 -37.71 20.47
N VAL A 46 -7.00 -37.08 20.30
CA VAL A 46 -7.16 -35.66 20.00
C VAL A 46 -7.88 -35.00 21.17
N SER A 47 -7.48 -33.77 21.51
CA SER A 47 -8.09 -33.00 22.60
C SER A 47 -8.74 -31.73 22.08
N SER A 48 -10.06 -31.61 22.25
CA SER A 48 -10.86 -30.44 21.88
C SER A 48 -12.19 -30.46 22.63
N ASP A 49 -12.66 -29.31 23.12
CA ASP A 49 -13.99 -29.18 23.74
C ASP A 49 -15.11 -28.95 22.71
N THR A 50 -14.75 -28.78 21.44
CA THR A 50 -15.68 -28.59 20.33
C THR A 50 -15.54 -29.78 19.38
N PRO A 51 -16.38 -30.83 19.54
CA PRO A 51 -16.26 -32.03 18.73
C PRO A 51 -16.77 -31.83 17.29
N GLY A 52 -17.49 -30.74 17.00
CA GLY A 52 -17.98 -30.43 15.66
C GLY A 52 -18.97 -31.46 15.14
N LEU A 53 -20.03 -31.72 15.92
CA LEU A 53 -21.04 -32.73 15.60
C LEU A 53 -22.37 -32.07 15.23
N ALA A 54 -23.03 -32.64 14.22
CA ALA A 54 -24.42 -32.34 13.92
C ALA A 54 -25.34 -32.96 14.99
N PRO A 55 -26.58 -32.48 15.15
CA PRO A 55 -27.56 -33.11 16.03
C PRO A 55 -27.78 -34.60 15.72
N LEU A 56 -28.21 -35.37 16.71
CA LEU A 56 -28.58 -36.79 16.50
C LEU A 56 -29.70 -36.87 15.45
N GLY A 57 -29.46 -37.60 14.36
CA GLY A 57 -30.34 -37.62 13.21
C GLY A 57 -30.17 -38.86 12.33
N ASP A 58 -31.04 -38.99 11.33
CA ASP A 58 -30.93 -40.02 10.30
C ASP A 58 -29.98 -39.54 9.20
N TYR A 59 -28.77 -40.10 9.20
CA TYR A 59 -27.75 -39.82 8.19
C TYR A 59 -27.50 -41.02 7.25
N GLY A 60 -28.51 -41.89 7.08
CA GLY A 60 -28.49 -43.01 6.13
C GLY A 60 -28.16 -44.38 6.72
N GLY A 61 -28.32 -44.55 8.03
CA GLY A 61 -28.00 -45.79 8.76
C GLY A 61 -29.20 -46.49 9.40
N PRO A 62 -29.00 -47.70 9.96
CA PRO A 62 -30.05 -48.41 10.67
C PRO A 62 -30.42 -47.78 12.02
N THR A 63 -29.56 -46.90 12.56
CA THR A 63 -29.82 -46.12 13.78
C THR A 63 -29.38 -44.67 13.57
N PRO A 64 -29.99 -43.70 14.29
CA PRO A 64 -29.54 -42.33 14.28
C PRO A 64 -28.08 -42.19 14.76
N THR A 65 -27.31 -41.31 14.10
CA THR A 65 -25.93 -40.96 14.46
C THR A 65 -25.78 -39.46 14.64
N MET A 66 -24.64 -39.01 15.12
CA MET A 66 -24.22 -37.61 15.05
C MET A 66 -23.17 -37.51 13.95
N ALA A 67 -23.47 -36.78 12.88
CA ALA A 67 -22.55 -36.61 11.76
C ALA A 67 -21.41 -35.65 12.13
N LEU A 68 -20.24 -35.82 11.51
CA LEU A 68 -19.14 -34.88 11.66
C LEU A 68 -19.40 -33.66 10.77
N LEU A 69 -19.28 -32.46 11.34
CA LEU A 69 -19.38 -31.20 10.63
C LEU A 69 -18.01 -30.75 10.09
N PRO A 70 -17.97 -29.84 9.11
CA PRO A 70 -16.74 -29.15 8.70
C PRO A 70 -15.92 -28.69 9.91
N GLY A 71 -14.61 -28.92 9.88
CA GLY A 71 -13.68 -28.50 10.94
C GLY A 71 -13.70 -29.38 12.19
N SER A 72 -14.47 -30.48 12.22
CA SER A 72 -14.42 -31.43 13.34
C SER A 72 -13.01 -32.01 13.54
N PRO A 73 -12.48 -32.01 14.77
CA PRO A 73 -11.21 -32.68 15.09
C PRO A 73 -11.27 -34.21 14.95
N ALA A 74 -12.46 -34.80 14.79
CA ALA A 74 -12.64 -36.23 14.60
C ALA A 74 -12.42 -36.68 13.14
N LEU A 75 -12.38 -35.75 12.18
CA LEU A 75 -12.16 -36.04 10.77
C LEU A 75 -10.75 -36.61 10.54
N ASP A 76 -10.66 -37.78 9.92
CA ASP A 76 -9.45 -38.53 9.59
C ASP A 76 -8.50 -38.74 10.80
N ALA A 77 -9.05 -38.78 12.03
CA ALA A 77 -8.29 -38.86 13.28
C ALA A 77 -8.42 -40.22 14.00
N GLY A 78 -9.20 -41.14 13.46
CA GLY A 78 -9.39 -42.50 13.96
C GLY A 78 -8.18 -43.41 13.69
N SER A 79 -8.29 -44.66 14.16
CA SER A 79 -7.20 -45.64 14.01
C SER A 79 -6.94 -45.98 12.54
N PRO A 80 -5.70 -45.79 12.02
CA PRO A 80 -5.36 -46.12 10.63
C PRO A 80 -5.37 -47.64 10.34
N ASN A 81 -5.39 -48.45 11.41
CA ASN A 81 -5.40 -49.90 11.34
C ASN A 81 -6.83 -50.47 11.32
N ASP A 82 -7.84 -49.67 11.65
CA ASP A 82 -9.23 -50.15 11.64
C ASP A 82 -9.88 -49.90 10.28
N ARG A 83 -10.30 -51.00 9.66
CA ARG A 83 -10.77 -51.07 8.27
C ARG A 83 -12.25 -51.44 8.16
N SER A 84 -12.94 -51.60 9.28
CA SER A 84 -14.39 -51.82 9.31
C SER A 84 -15.17 -50.63 8.73
N PRO A 85 -16.32 -50.84 8.07
CA PRO A 85 -17.20 -49.73 7.72
C PRO A 85 -17.85 -49.14 8.99
N ASP A 86 -18.34 -47.92 8.88
CA ASP A 86 -19.26 -47.38 9.89
C ASP A 86 -20.60 -48.15 9.87
N GLN A 87 -21.51 -47.84 10.80
CA GLN A 87 -22.80 -48.53 10.90
C GLN A 87 -23.73 -48.32 9.70
N ARG A 88 -23.43 -47.36 8.82
CA ARG A 88 -24.16 -47.11 7.56
C ARG A 88 -23.57 -47.94 6.41
N GLY A 89 -22.43 -48.60 6.63
CA GLY A 89 -21.70 -49.33 5.60
C GLY A 89 -20.71 -48.44 4.83
N VAL A 90 -20.44 -47.21 5.27
CA VAL A 90 -19.46 -46.33 4.64
C VAL A 90 -18.06 -46.83 5.01
N LEU A 91 -17.27 -47.15 4.00
CA LEU A 91 -15.86 -47.49 4.17
C LEU A 91 -15.05 -46.22 4.37
N PHE A 92 -13.99 -46.32 5.16
CA PHE A 92 -13.08 -45.21 5.43
C PHE A 92 -12.55 -44.60 4.12
N GLN A 93 -12.60 -43.27 4.04
CA GLN A 93 -12.10 -42.52 2.89
C GLN A 93 -10.67 -42.05 3.17
N ASN A 94 -9.86 -41.84 2.14
CA ASN A 94 -8.49 -41.30 2.25
C ASN A 94 -7.47 -42.10 3.11
N GLY A 95 -7.83 -43.29 3.62
CA GLY A 95 -6.90 -44.24 4.24
C GLY A 95 -6.78 -44.14 5.76
N VAL A 96 -7.49 -43.21 6.40
CA VAL A 96 -7.68 -43.11 7.85
C VAL A 96 -9.16 -43.01 8.13
N ARG A 97 -9.60 -43.52 9.27
CA ARG A 97 -10.99 -43.42 9.69
C ARG A 97 -11.26 -42.13 10.44
N ASP A 98 -12.52 -41.79 10.57
CA ASP A 98 -12.96 -40.81 11.54
C ASP A 98 -13.05 -41.40 12.97
N ILE A 99 -12.97 -40.55 13.98
CA ILE A 99 -13.29 -40.92 15.36
C ILE A 99 -14.82 -40.94 15.52
N GLY A 100 -15.36 -42.01 16.10
CA GLY A 100 -16.79 -42.15 16.41
C GLY A 100 -17.53 -43.14 15.51
N ALA A 101 -18.86 -43.01 15.47
CA ALA A 101 -19.76 -43.95 14.80
C ALA A 101 -20.13 -43.53 13.36
N PHE A 102 -19.59 -42.42 12.88
CA PHE A 102 -19.91 -41.81 11.60
C PHE A 102 -18.63 -41.60 10.80
N GLU A 103 -18.58 -42.14 9.58
CA GLU A 103 -17.50 -41.90 8.63
C GLU A 103 -17.91 -40.86 7.58
N SER A 104 -17.30 -39.67 7.64
CA SER A 104 -17.50 -38.58 6.70
C SER A 104 -17.10 -38.99 5.29
N ARG A 105 -17.85 -38.47 4.32
CA ARG A 105 -17.49 -38.55 2.92
C ARG A 105 -16.70 -37.36 2.40
N GLY A 106 -16.44 -36.40 3.27
CA GLY A 106 -15.73 -35.18 2.95
C GLY A 106 -16.65 -34.02 2.64
N PHE A 107 -16.00 -32.92 2.28
CA PHE A 107 -16.65 -31.65 2.01
C PHE A 107 -16.11 -31.04 0.73
N THR A 108 -17.02 -30.53 -0.09
CA THR A 108 -16.69 -29.72 -1.24
C THR A 108 -16.77 -28.24 -0.87
N LEU A 109 -15.67 -27.51 -1.00
CA LEU A 109 -15.62 -26.06 -0.81
C LEU A 109 -15.57 -25.39 -2.18
N THR A 110 -16.58 -24.59 -2.49
CA THR A 110 -16.68 -23.86 -3.77
C THR A 110 -16.52 -22.36 -3.52
N PRO A 111 -15.44 -21.71 -3.98
CA PRO A 111 -15.32 -20.26 -3.93
C PRO A 111 -16.51 -19.57 -4.61
N ALA A 112 -17.07 -18.54 -3.96
CA ALA A 112 -18.09 -17.71 -4.56
C ALA A 112 -17.53 -16.96 -5.78
N ALA A 113 -18.39 -16.68 -6.77
CA ALA A 113 -18.02 -15.87 -7.92
C ALA A 113 -17.50 -14.48 -7.47
N GLY A 114 -16.42 -14.01 -8.08
CA GLY A 114 -15.74 -12.76 -7.69
C GLY A 114 -14.73 -12.93 -6.54
N GLY A 115 -14.85 -13.97 -5.72
CA GLY A 115 -13.94 -14.20 -4.59
C GLY A 115 -12.49 -14.52 -4.99
N THR A 116 -12.25 -15.05 -6.19
CA THR A 116 -10.91 -15.32 -6.73
C THR A 116 -10.91 -15.50 -8.26
N PRO A 117 -9.87 -15.05 -8.99
CA PRO A 117 -8.74 -14.24 -8.51
C PRO A 117 -9.14 -12.79 -8.21
N GLN A 118 -8.46 -12.14 -7.26
CA GLN A 118 -8.64 -10.71 -6.96
C GLN A 118 -7.30 -10.00 -6.85
N SER A 119 -7.29 -8.69 -7.10
CA SER A 119 -6.14 -7.83 -6.84
C SER A 119 -6.57 -6.56 -6.12
N ALA A 120 -5.65 -5.98 -5.34
CA ALA A 120 -5.83 -4.71 -4.67
C ALA A 120 -4.46 -4.03 -4.51
N PRO A 121 -4.37 -2.69 -4.57
CA PRO A 121 -3.16 -1.99 -4.19
C PRO A 121 -2.70 -2.41 -2.79
N VAL A 122 -1.39 -2.46 -2.57
CA VAL A 122 -0.80 -2.65 -1.24
C VAL A 122 -1.48 -1.75 -0.20
N ASN A 123 -1.75 -2.29 0.99
CA ASN A 123 -2.47 -1.65 2.10
C ASN A 123 -3.97 -1.37 1.89
N ASN A 124 -4.57 -1.76 0.77
CA ASN A 124 -6.00 -1.58 0.51
C ASN A 124 -6.79 -2.90 0.70
N ALA A 125 -8.09 -2.75 0.98
CA ALA A 125 -9.01 -3.90 1.04
C ALA A 125 -9.24 -4.49 -0.36
N PHE A 126 -9.38 -5.81 -0.43
CA PHE A 126 -9.90 -6.49 -1.62
C PHE A 126 -11.39 -6.15 -1.78
N ALA A 127 -11.83 -6.02 -3.03
CA ALA A 127 -13.17 -5.55 -3.36
C ALA A 127 -14.27 -6.53 -2.91
N ASP A 128 -14.07 -7.82 -3.20
CA ASP A 128 -15.01 -8.88 -2.84
C ASP A 128 -14.51 -9.69 -1.64
N PRO A 129 -15.41 -10.13 -0.74
CA PRO A 129 -15.04 -11.00 0.35
C PRO A 129 -14.58 -12.38 -0.17
N LEU A 130 -13.69 -13.03 0.58
CA LEU A 130 -13.29 -14.41 0.34
C LEU A 130 -14.39 -15.31 0.90
N ALA A 131 -15.33 -15.73 0.05
CA ALA A 131 -16.46 -16.55 0.45
C ALA A 131 -16.38 -17.95 -0.18
N VAL A 132 -16.73 -18.98 0.59
CA VAL A 132 -16.94 -20.35 0.12
C VAL A 132 -18.36 -20.80 0.44
N ALA A 133 -19.00 -21.48 -0.51
CA ALA A 133 -20.12 -22.36 -0.23
C ALA A 133 -19.56 -23.75 0.12
N VAL A 134 -20.09 -24.35 1.18
CA VAL A 134 -19.67 -25.66 1.67
C VAL A 134 -20.80 -26.65 1.41
N ALA A 135 -20.48 -27.80 0.84
CA ALA A 135 -21.40 -28.91 0.72
C ALA A 135 -20.77 -30.16 1.33
N SER A 136 -21.57 -30.98 2.00
CA SER A 136 -21.13 -32.32 2.39
C SER A 136 -21.29 -33.29 1.22
N ASP A 137 -20.34 -34.19 1.10
CA ASP A 137 -20.42 -35.31 0.15
C ASP A 137 -21.25 -36.49 0.75
N ASP A 138 -21.67 -36.37 2.03
CA ASP A 138 -22.65 -37.26 2.65
C ASP A 138 -24.08 -36.83 2.30
N PRO A 139 -24.87 -37.66 1.61
CA PRO A 139 -26.21 -37.27 1.14
C PRO A 139 -27.23 -37.03 2.27
N GLY A 140 -26.98 -37.57 3.47
CA GLY A 140 -27.83 -37.36 4.65
C GLY A 140 -27.53 -36.06 5.40
N LEU A 141 -26.36 -35.46 5.22
CA LEU A 141 -25.91 -34.27 5.94
C LEU A 141 -26.13 -33.03 5.07
N THR A 142 -27.29 -32.39 5.24
CA THR A 142 -27.73 -31.26 4.40
C THR A 142 -27.76 -29.91 5.11
N ASP A 143 -27.53 -29.89 6.43
CA ASP A 143 -27.37 -28.67 7.23
C ASP A 143 -26.02 -28.76 7.93
N LEU A 144 -25.13 -27.81 7.63
CA LEU A 144 -23.76 -27.78 8.17
C LEU A 144 -23.61 -26.75 9.30
N SER A 145 -24.74 -26.21 9.82
CA SER A 145 -24.75 -25.26 10.92
C SER A 145 -23.91 -25.74 12.11
N GLY A 146 -23.01 -24.89 12.58
CA GLY A 146 -22.06 -25.22 13.65
C GLY A 146 -20.72 -25.78 13.17
N GLY A 147 -20.61 -26.18 11.90
CA GLY A 147 -19.33 -26.49 11.27
C GLY A 147 -18.43 -25.27 11.18
N VAL A 148 -17.12 -25.46 11.06
CA VAL A 148 -16.13 -24.37 11.04
C VAL A 148 -15.27 -24.46 9.78
N VAL A 149 -15.13 -23.32 9.10
CA VAL A 149 -14.15 -23.12 8.03
C VAL A 149 -13.05 -22.22 8.54
N THR A 150 -11.80 -22.65 8.39
CA THR A 150 -10.60 -21.87 8.76
C THR A 150 -9.98 -21.25 7.51
N PHE A 151 -9.66 -19.96 7.55
CA PHE A 151 -8.95 -19.24 6.50
C PHE A 151 -7.52 -18.94 6.94
N ALA A 152 -6.56 -19.27 6.08
CA ALA A 152 -5.15 -19.04 6.33
C ALA A 152 -4.50 -18.27 5.18
N ALA A 153 -3.94 -17.10 5.48
CA ALA A 153 -3.04 -16.37 4.61
C ALA A 153 -1.57 -16.75 4.92
N PRO A 154 -0.61 -16.54 4.00
CA PRO A 154 0.79 -16.81 4.27
C PRO A 154 1.31 -16.00 5.47
N GLY A 155 2.14 -16.63 6.33
CA GLY A 155 2.70 -15.97 7.51
C GLY A 155 3.84 -14.98 7.23
N SER A 156 4.37 -14.93 6.00
CA SER A 156 5.41 -14.00 5.58
C SER A 156 5.34 -13.70 4.08
N GLY A 157 6.00 -12.64 3.65
CA GLY A 157 5.96 -12.19 2.26
C GLY A 157 4.70 -11.40 1.94
N SER A 158 4.22 -11.51 0.70
CA SER A 158 2.98 -10.90 0.26
C SER A 158 1.84 -11.70 0.88
N THR A 159 0.98 -11.01 1.63
CA THR A 159 -0.10 -11.64 2.40
C THR A 159 -1.24 -10.64 2.61
N ALA A 160 -2.32 -11.10 3.23
CA ALA A 160 -3.47 -10.30 3.61
C ALA A 160 -3.72 -10.39 5.13
N ALA A 161 -4.19 -9.28 5.70
CA ALA A 161 -4.89 -9.31 6.98
C ALA A 161 -6.33 -9.75 6.74
N LEU A 162 -6.78 -10.83 7.41
CA LEU A 162 -8.15 -11.33 7.33
C LEU A 162 -8.98 -10.77 8.49
N SER A 163 -10.28 -10.53 8.26
CA SER A 163 -11.20 -10.03 9.31
C SER A 163 -11.30 -10.99 10.50
N VAL A 164 -11.29 -12.30 10.22
CA VAL A 164 -11.23 -13.40 11.18
C VAL A 164 -10.52 -14.58 10.51
N THR A 165 -10.01 -15.53 11.29
CA THR A 165 -9.35 -16.74 10.76
C THR A 165 -10.25 -17.97 10.78
N SER A 166 -11.38 -17.93 11.48
CA SER A 166 -12.36 -19.02 11.51
C SER A 166 -13.78 -18.47 11.45
N VAL A 167 -14.64 -19.17 10.72
CA VAL A 167 -16.06 -18.84 10.56
C VAL A 167 -16.89 -20.07 10.88
N THR A 168 -17.82 -19.94 11.82
CA THR A 168 -18.83 -20.96 12.10
C THR A 168 -19.96 -20.83 11.09
N LEU A 169 -20.25 -21.93 10.39
CA LEU A 169 -21.34 -22.02 9.44
C LEU A 169 -22.69 -21.89 10.14
N THR A 170 -23.63 -21.30 9.40
CA THR A 170 -25.04 -21.22 9.76
C THR A 170 -25.84 -21.98 8.71
N SER A 171 -27.17 -21.90 8.74
CA SER A 171 -28.06 -22.59 7.80
C SER A 171 -27.93 -22.15 6.33
N THR A 172 -27.03 -21.21 6.03
CA THR A 172 -26.67 -20.82 4.66
C THR A 172 -25.52 -21.66 4.09
N ASP A 173 -24.85 -22.46 4.91
CA ASP A 173 -23.68 -23.27 4.55
C ASP A 173 -22.57 -22.50 3.82
N THR A 174 -22.43 -21.22 4.15
CA THR A 174 -21.42 -20.32 3.59
C THR A 174 -20.51 -19.77 4.69
N ALA A 175 -19.22 -19.65 4.37
CA ALA A 175 -18.23 -18.97 5.19
C ALA A 175 -17.63 -17.81 4.41
N SER A 176 -17.44 -16.65 5.05
CA SER A 176 -16.97 -15.45 4.38
C SER A 176 -16.09 -14.60 5.30
N VAL A 177 -14.97 -14.10 4.75
CA VAL A 177 -14.08 -13.15 5.43
C VAL A 177 -13.72 -12.01 4.48
N THR A 178 -13.45 -10.82 5.01
CA THR A 178 -12.83 -9.75 4.22
C THR A 178 -11.31 -9.83 4.37
N ALA A 179 -10.59 -9.34 3.35
CA ALA A 179 -9.14 -9.34 3.31
C ALA A 179 -8.59 -7.96 2.96
N THR A 180 -7.46 -7.58 3.57
CA THR A 180 -6.72 -6.34 3.27
C THR A 180 -5.29 -6.68 2.89
N ALA A 181 -4.87 -6.25 1.70
CA ALA A 181 -3.50 -6.41 1.20
C ALA A 181 -2.50 -5.78 2.19
N ASN A 182 -1.37 -6.44 2.44
CA ASN A 182 -0.28 -5.82 3.19
C ASN A 182 0.56 -4.88 2.30
N GLY A 183 1.59 -4.26 2.89
CA GLY A 183 2.50 -3.34 2.21
C GLY A 183 3.47 -3.98 1.20
N LYS A 184 3.37 -5.29 0.94
CA LYS A 184 4.29 -6.01 0.06
C LYS A 184 3.57 -6.51 -1.19
N ALA A 185 3.97 -6.00 -2.35
CA ALA A 185 3.43 -6.41 -3.62
C ALA A 185 3.75 -7.88 -3.97
N GLY A 186 2.90 -8.50 -4.77
CA GLY A 186 3.06 -9.88 -5.25
C GLY A 186 1.82 -10.74 -5.05
N SER A 187 1.82 -11.89 -5.71
CA SER A 187 0.71 -12.85 -5.66
C SER A 187 0.91 -13.91 -4.57
N TYR A 188 -0.20 -14.36 -4.00
CA TYR A 188 -0.25 -15.38 -2.96
C TYR A 188 -1.60 -16.08 -2.94
N THR A 189 -1.71 -17.13 -2.12
CA THR A 189 -2.95 -17.88 -1.95
C THR A 189 -3.39 -17.79 -0.49
N VAL A 190 -4.66 -17.44 -0.27
CA VAL A 190 -5.37 -17.68 0.99
C VAL A 190 -6.13 -18.99 0.85
N THR A 191 -6.02 -19.87 1.83
CA THR A 191 -6.67 -21.18 1.81
C THR A 191 -7.81 -21.22 2.82
N ALA A 192 -9.02 -21.58 2.37
CA ALA A 192 -10.09 -22.01 3.25
C ALA A 192 -10.01 -23.53 3.46
N SER A 193 -10.23 -24.00 4.69
CA SER A 193 -10.13 -25.41 5.09
C SER A 193 -11.30 -25.83 5.98
N ALA A 194 -11.88 -27.00 5.70
CA ALA A 194 -12.92 -27.65 6.50
C ALA A 194 -12.40 -28.86 7.32
N GLY A 195 -11.10 -28.91 7.62
CA GLY A 195 -10.49 -30.02 8.37
C GLY A 195 -10.25 -31.26 7.50
N GLY A 196 -9.96 -32.40 8.14
CA GLY A 196 -9.55 -33.65 7.49
C GLY A 196 -8.03 -33.74 7.19
N SER A 197 -7.60 -34.89 6.70
CA SER A 197 -6.21 -35.21 6.38
C SER A 197 -6.11 -36.10 5.12
N PRO A 198 -5.75 -35.54 3.94
CA PRO A 198 -5.46 -34.13 3.70
C PRO A 198 -6.72 -33.26 3.85
N ALA A 199 -6.52 -32.01 4.24
CA ALA A 199 -7.65 -31.13 4.49
C ALA A 199 -8.47 -30.82 3.23
N TYR A 200 -9.80 -30.78 3.39
CA TYR A 200 -10.72 -30.30 2.36
C TYR A 200 -10.55 -28.80 2.22
N THR A 201 -10.09 -28.34 1.05
CA THR A 201 -9.65 -26.94 0.87
C THR A 201 -10.19 -26.29 -0.38
N ALA A 202 -10.28 -24.96 -0.32
CA ALA A 202 -10.45 -24.09 -1.46
C ALA A 202 -9.38 -22.99 -1.44
N ALA A 203 -8.87 -22.65 -2.61
CA ALA A 203 -7.82 -21.65 -2.78
C ALA A 203 -8.40 -20.33 -3.30
N PHE A 204 -7.99 -19.22 -2.69
CA PHE A 204 -8.20 -17.87 -3.16
C PHE A 204 -6.87 -17.29 -3.62
N HIS A 205 -6.69 -17.14 -4.92
CA HIS A 205 -5.53 -16.47 -5.52
C HIS A 205 -5.71 -14.96 -5.44
N LEU A 206 -4.81 -14.28 -4.74
CA LEU A 206 -4.83 -12.84 -4.52
C LEU A 206 -3.51 -12.21 -4.99
N THR A 207 -3.58 -10.95 -5.38
CA THR A 207 -2.40 -10.14 -5.72
C THR A 207 -2.45 -8.81 -4.97
N ASN A 208 -1.38 -8.51 -4.25
CA ASN A 208 -1.12 -7.15 -3.79
C ASN A 208 -0.42 -6.41 -4.94
N ASP A 209 -1.14 -5.49 -5.58
CA ASP A 209 -0.63 -4.67 -6.67
C ASP A 209 0.34 -3.63 -6.11
N GLU A 210 1.43 -3.35 -6.83
CA GLU A 210 2.32 -2.23 -6.48
C GLU A 210 1.53 -0.92 -6.39
N ALA A 211 1.91 -0.06 -5.45
CA ALA A 211 1.33 1.27 -5.39
C ALA A 211 1.61 2.00 -6.73
N PRO A 212 0.64 2.72 -7.31
CA PRO A 212 0.84 3.42 -8.56
C PRO A 212 2.01 4.41 -8.42
N SER A 213 2.92 4.42 -9.40
CA SER A 213 4.02 5.37 -9.37
C SER A 213 3.50 6.81 -9.48
N PRO A 214 4.04 7.75 -8.69
CA PRO A 214 3.69 9.16 -8.87
C PRO A 214 4.13 9.61 -10.26
N VAL A 215 3.42 10.56 -10.86
CA VAL A 215 3.76 11.14 -12.16
C VAL A 215 3.93 12.63 -11.98
N VAL A 216 5.06 13.16 -12.46
CA VAL A 216 5.30 14.60 -12.50
C VAL A 216 4.81 15.15 -13.84
N THR A 217 3.99 16.20 -13.80
CA THR A 217 3.53 16.91 -15.00
C THR A 217 4.63 17.87 -15.45
N PRO A 218 5.11 17.79 -16.71
CA PRO A 218 6.12 18.71 -17.20
C PRO A 218 5.63 20.15 -17.23
N SER A 219 6.49 21.09 -16.85
CA SER A 219 6.22 22.52 -16.91
C SER A 219 7.46 23.29 -17.35
N THR A 220 7.26 24.27 -18.22
CA THR A 220 8.30 25.21 -18.68
C THR A 220 8.06 26.61 -18.13
N ALA A 221 7.21 26.76 -17.11
CA ALA A 221 6.91 28.05 -16.52
C ALA A 221 8.16 28.71 -15.93
N ASP A 222 8.23 30.03 -16.03
CA ASP A 222 9.36 30.81 -15.54
C ASP A 222 9.42 30.78 -14.01
N LEU A 223 10.59 30.43 -13.49
CA LEU A 223 10.92 30.47 -12.07
C LEU A 223 12.12 31.38 -11.88
N ALA A 224 11.98 32.46 -11.12
CA ALA A 224 13.13 33.32 -10.84
C ALA A 224 14.22 32.53 -10.08
N ILE A 225 15.49 32.76 -10.41
CA ILE A 225 16.64 32.08 -9.77
C ILE A 225 16.70 32.26 -8.24
N ASN A 226 16.05 33.30 -7.71
CA ASN A 226 15.93 33.58 -6.29
C ASN A 226 14.54 33.23 -5.71
N ALA A 227 13.72 32.46 -6.43
CA ALA A 227 12.43 31.99 -5.93
C ALA A 227 12.62 31.19 -4.63
N VAL A 228 11.69 31.40 -3.69
CA VAL A 228 11.71 30.73 -2.37
C VAL A 228 10.90 29.44 -2.36
N SER A 229 10.08 29.21 -3.37
CA SER A 229 9.23 28.02 -3.49
C SER A 229 8.88 27.71 -4.93
N ILE A 230 8.44 26.48 -5.18
CA ILE A 230 7.88 26.00 -6.44
C ILE A 230 6.64 25.13 -6.15
N VAL A 231 5.68 25.12 -7.06
CA VAL A 231 4.60 24.12 -7.09
C VAL A 231 4.91 23.13 -8.20
N ILE A 232 4.89 21.84 -7.88
CA ILE A 232 5.08 20.74 -8.83
C ILE A 232 3.74 20.04 -9.01
N ASP A 233 3.20 20.11 -10.22
CA ASP A 233 1.96 19.44 -10.58
C ASP A 233 2.23 17.99 -11.00
N GLY A 234 1.23 17.12 -10.81
CA GLY A 234 1.38 15.69 -11.05
C GLY A 234 0.15 14.88 -10.68
N THR A 235 0.33 13.59 -10.47
CA THR A 235 -0.67 12.67 -9.92
C THR A 235 0.00 11.61 -9.07
N GLY A 236 -0.73 11.04 -8.10
CA GLY A 236 -0.22 9.93 -7.29
C GLY A 236 0.69 10.38 -6.14
N PHE A 237 0.64 11.66 -5.77
CA PHE A 237 1.27 12.19 -4.57
C PHE A 237 0.45 11.86 -3.32
N ASP A 238 1.09 11.80 -2.15
CA ASP A 238 0.40 11.54 -0.89
C ASP A 238 -0.17 12.86 -0.32
N PRO A 239 -1.42 12.94 0.13
CA PRO A 239 -1.91 14.11 0.85
C PRO A 239 -1.12 14.41 2.14
N ASP A 240 -0.45 13.43 2.73
CA ASP A 240 0.50 13.62 3.83
C ASP A 240 1.90 13.92 3.29
N GLN A 241 2.29 15.19 3.38
CA GLN A 241 3.60 15.69 2.95
C GLN A 241 4.81 14.95 3.54
N ALA A 242 4.66 14.25 4.68
CA ALA A 242 5.76 13.48 5.28
C ALA A 242 6.16 12.26 4.44
N ASN A 243 5.26 11.80 3.56
CA ASN A 243 5.45 10.65 2.69
C ASN A 243 6.00 11.04 1.31
N ASP A 244 6.10 12.34 1.02
CA ASP A 244 6.60 12.87 -0.24
C ASP A 244 7.98 13.50 -0.08
N SER A 245 8.82 13.30 -1.09
CA SER A 245 10.11 13.96 -1.21
C SER A 245 10.41 14.31 -2.66
N VAL A 246 11.16 15.38 -2.85
CA VAL A 246 11.51 15.90 -4.18
C VAL A 246 13.01 16.01 -4.29
N THR A 247 13.57 15.38 -5.31
CA THR A 247 14.97 15.57 -5.71
C THR A 247 15.02 16.46 -6.93
N PHE A 248 15.67 17.61 -6.83
CA PHE A 248 15.86 18.51 -7.96
C PHE A 248 17.24 18.33 -8.63
N SER A 249 17.35 18.82 -9.86
CA SER A 249 18.65 19.08 -10.51
C SER A 249 19.32 20.35 -10.00
N ASP A 250 20.54 20.62 -10.49
CA ASP A 250 21.25 21.90 -10.33
C ASP A 250 21.52 22.32 -8.86
N GLY A 251 21.62 21.34 -7.96
CA GLY A 251 21.90 21.58 -6.54
C GLY A 251 20.76 22.24 -5.76
N ALA A 252 19.61 22.46 -6.39
CA ALA A 252 18.42 22.93 -5.69
C ALA A 252 17.95 21.86 -4.68
N ALA A 253 17.51 22.32 -3.51
CA ALA A 253 16.99 21.46 -2.45
C ALA A 253 15.85 22.16 -1.73
N GLY A 254 14.91 21.37 -1.21
CA GLY A 254 13.76 21.91 -0.50
C GLY A 254 13.00 20.86 0.28
N THR A 255 11.99 21.32 1.01
CA THR A 255 11.07 20.47 1.78
C THR A 255 9.66 20.64 1.25
N VAL A 256 8.89 19.54 1.18
CA VAL A 256 7.46 19.60 0.84
C VAL A 256 6.72 20.24 2.01
N THR A 257 6.08 21.37 1.77
CA THR A 257 5.36 22.16 2.80
C THR A 257 3.84 22.11 2.66
N ALA A 258 3.34 21.61 1.52
CA ALA A 258 1.95 21.24 1.33
C ALA A 258 1.87 20.17 0.24
N ALA A 259 0.97 19.20 0.41
CA ALA A 259 0.76 18.12 -0.53
C ALA A 259 -0.74 17.90 -0.78
N THR A 260 -1.06 17.61 -2.04
CA THR A 260 -2.37 17.14 -2.50
C THR A 260 -2.10 15.99 -3.46
N PRO A 261 -3.10 15.15 -3.80
CA PRO A 261 -2.91 14.05 -4.76
C PRO A 261 -2.34 14.46 -6.14
N THR A 262 -2.40 15.75 -6.48
CA THR A 262 -2.01 16.29 -7.79
C THR A 262 -1.02 17.45 -7.76
N ALA A 263 -0.59 17.93 -6.59
CA ALA A 263 0.35 19.04 -6.49
C ALA A 263 1.15 18.99 -5.18
N LEU A 264 2.46 19.25 -5.29
CA LEU A 264 3.36 19.46 -4.16
C LEU A 264 3.84 20.90 -4.15
N THR A 265 3.72 21.59 -3.01
CA THR A 265 4.39 22.86 -2.77
C THR A 265 5.70 22.59 -2.06
N VAL A 266 6.81 23.04 -2.64
CA VAL A 266 8.15 22.84 -2.11
C VAL A 266 8.75 24.18 -1.74
N SER A 267 9.19 24.34 -0.50
CA SER A 267 9.99 25.49 -0.05
C SER A 267 11.46 25.18 -0.26
N PHE A 268 12.18 26.04 -0.98
CA PHE A 268 13.61 25.85 -1.20
C PHE A 268 14.40 26.15 0.07
N SER A 269 15.25 25.20 0.46
CA SER A 269 16.34 25.39 1.43
C SER A 269 17.64 25.77 0.74
N ALA A 270 17.80 25.36 -0.52
CA ALA A 270 18.80 25.86 -1.46
C ALA A 270 18.13 26.13 -2.81
N PRO A 271 18.09 27.39 -3.30
CA PRO A 271 17.51 27.70 -4.60
C PRO A 271 18.39 27.16 -5.74
N PRO A 272 17.87 27.10 -6.98
CA PRO A 272 18.68 26.78 -8.17
C PRO A 272 19.91 27.69 -8.30
N THR A 273 21.01 27.14 -8.82
CA THR A 273 22.30 27.84 -8.88
C THR A 273 22.61 28.44 -10.25
N SER A 274 21.94 27.94 -11.30
CA SER A 274 22.12 28.36 -12.69
C SER A 274 20.78 28.50 -13.42
N PRO A 275 20.65 29.44 -14.37
CA PRO A 275 19.49 29.48 -15.26
C PRO A 275 19.39 28.25 -16.16
N GLY A 276 18.17 27.92 -16.58
CA GLY A 276 17.90 26.78 -17.47
C GLY A 276 16.83 25.83 -16.94
N SER A 277 16.84 24.59 -17.43
CA SER A 277 15.84 23.59 -17.06
C SER A 277 16.03 23.11 -15.62
N LEU A 278 15.03 23.32 -14.76
CA LEU A 278 14.96 22.68 -13.46
C LEU A 278 14.13 21.40 -13.61
N THR A 279 14.78 20.26 -13.36
CA THR A 279 14.11 18.96 -13.37
C THR A 279 13.92 18.46 -11.94
N ALA A 280 12.87 17.67 -11.75
CA ALA A 280 12.54 17.05 -10.48
C ALA A 280 12.23 15.56 -10.66
N VAL A 281 12.56 14.79 -9.64
CA VAL A 281 12.07 13.43 -9.43
C VAL A 281 11.32 13.43 -8.11
N VAL A 282 10.06 13.00 -8.12
CA VAL A 282 9.23 12.90 -6.92
C VAL A 282 9.25 11.46 -6.43
N THR A 283 9.39 11.26 -5.12
CA THR A 283 9.21 9.97 -4.47
C THR A 283 8.09 10.08 -3.46
N THR A 284 7.06 9.25 -3.63
CA THR A 284 5.86 9.19 -2.79
C THR A 284 5.76 7.79 -2.21
N ASN A 285 5.66 7.65 -0.88
CA ASN A 285 5.57 6.35 -0.21
C ASN A 285 6.64 5.35 -0.68
N THR A 286 7.88 5.82 -0.83
CA THR A 286 9.04 5.08 -1.36
C THR A 286 9.01 4.73 -2.86
N VAL A 287 7.93 5.06 -3.59
CA VAL A 287 7.81 4.84 -5.04
C VAL A 287 8.23 6.10 -5.80
N ASN A 288 9.10 5.92 -6.79
CA ASN A 288 9.71 7.00 -7.55
C ASN A 288 8.93 7.32 -8.84
N SER A 289 8.91 8.60 -9.24
CA SER A 289 8.24 9.05 -10.47
C SER A 289 8.96 8.69 -11.77
N GLY A 290 10.06 7.94 -11.69
CA GLY A 290 10.91 7.56 -12.81
C GLY A 290 12.01 8.58 -13.09
N GLY A 291 12.27 8.85 -14.37
CA GLY A 291 13.31 9.79 -14.78
C GLY A 291 13.00 11.25 -14.38
N PRO A 292 14.02 12.12 -14.29
CA PRO A 292 13.81 13.55 -14.02
C PRO A 292 12.90 14.21 -15.06
N VAL A 293 11.91 14.98 -14.60
CA VAL A 293 10.96 15.72 -15.44
C VAL A 293 11.18 17.22 -15.23
N GLN A 294 11.21 18.01 -16.31
CA GLN A 294 11.29 19.46 -16.20
C GLN A 294 10.03 20.03 -15.53
N VAL A 295 10.20 20.77 -14.44
CA VAL A 295 9.12 21.39 -13.66
C VAL A 295 9.11 22.91 -13.75
N ALA A 296 10.20 23.53 -14.21
CA ALA A 296 10.28 24.96 -14.48
C ALA A 296 11.43 25.29 -15.44
N THR A 297 11.42 26.52 -15.94
CA THR A 297 12.58 27.17 -16.54
C THR A 297 13.09 28.22 -15.57
N VAL A 298 14.28 28.01 -15.01
CA VAL A 298 14.93 28.97 -14.12
C VAL A 298 15.43 30.16 -14.94
N ILE A 299 14.96 31.34 -14.58
CA ILE A 299 15.30 32.61 -15.22
C ILE A 299 16.24 33.37 -14.30
N GLY A 300 17.41 33.72 -14.81
CA GLY A 300 18.41 34.46 -14.07
C GLY A 300 18.11 35.96 -13.97
N ILE A 301 18.90 36.63 -13.14
CA ILE A 301 18.77 38.08 -12.94
C ILE A 301 19.80 38.78 -13.82
N PRO A 302 19.41 39.69 -14.73
CA PRO A 302 20.37 40.45 -15.53
C PRO A 302 21.22 41.36 -14.64
N THR A 303 22.49 41.51 -15.00
CA THR A 303 23.45 42.35 -14.28
C THR A 303 23.92 43.49 -15.18
N ALA A 304 23.95 44.72 -14.66
CA ALA A 304 24.54 45.86 -15.36
C ALA A 304 26.05 45.85 -15.16
N ASN A 305 26.83 46.06 -16.22
CA ASN A 305 28.28 46.07 -16.12
C ASN A 305 28.75 47.40 -15.54
N ALA A 306 29.63 47.35 -14.54
CA ALA A 306 30.28 48.56 -14.05
C ALA A 306 31.20 49.14 -15.14
N GLN A 307 31.12 50.45 -15.34
CA GLN A 307 31.92 51.15 -16.33
C GLN A 307 32.56 52.40 -15.73
N SER A 308 33.82 52.64 -16.08
CA SER A 308 34.52 53.90 -15.82
C SER A 308 34.73 54.62 -17.14
N VAL A 309 34.28 55.88 -17.22
CA VAL A 309 34.47 56.74 -18.40
C VAL A 309 35.24 57.98 -17.97
N THR A 310 36.30 58.31 -18.69
CA THR A 310 37.08 59.54 -18.48
C THR A 310 36.79 60.51 -19.61
N THR A 311 36.54 61.76 -19.27
CA THR A 311 36.35 62.84 -20.24
C THR A 311 37.05 64.12 -19.79
N ALA A 312 37.31 65.03 -20.71
CA ALA A 312 37.87 66.34 -20.39
C ALA A 312 36.80 67.24 -19.76
N GLU A 313 37.22 68.21 -18.97
CA GLU A 313 36.33 69.19 -18.35
C GLU A 313 35.44 69.87 -19.41
N GLY A 314 34.15 70.01 -19.10
CA GLY A 314 33.16 70.60 -20.02
C GLY A 314 32.85 69.79 -21.28
N THR A 315 33.41 68.58 -21.43
CA THR A 315 33.23 67.77 -22.64
C THR A 315 32.06 66.80 -22.49
N VAL A 316 31.02 67.03 -23.31
CA VAL A 316 29.87 66.12 -23.43
C VAL A 316 30.34 64.77 -24.00
N THR A 317 29.95 63.67 -23.36
CA THR A 317 30.46 62.32 -23.68
C THR A 317 29.33 61.31 -23.80
N ALA A 318 29.28 60.57 -24.91
CA ALA A 318 28.36 59.45 -25.06
C ALA A 318 28.83 58.25 -24.21
N ILE A 319 27.89 57.58 -23.55
CA ILE A 319 28.14 56.37 -22.77
C ILE A 319 27.31 55.25 -23.38
N THR A 320 27.91 54.08 -23.59
CA THR A 320 27.20 52.86 -23.97
C THR A 320 27.09 51.96 -22.75
N LEU A 321 25.88 51.87 -22.20
CA LEU A 321 25.57 50.97 -21.11
C LEU A 321 25.65 49.53 -21.60
N THR A 322 26.34 48.70 -20.83
CA THR A 322 26.45 47.26 -21.09
C THR A 322 25.97 46.47 -19.88
N GLY A 323 25.63 45.22 -20.11
CA GLY A 323 25.11 44.31 -19.10
C GLY A 323 25.17 42.89 -19.63
N THR A 324 25.01 41.93 -18.72
CA THR A 324 24.94 40.51 -19.04
C THR A 324 23.60 39.96 -18.59
N ASP A 325 22.96 39.20 -19.45
CA ASP A 325 21.87 38.31 -19.10
C ASP A 325 22.47 36.90 -18.90
N PRO A 326 22.30 36.26 -17.73
CA PRO A 326 22.83 34.92 -17.48
C PRO A 326 22.02 33.80 -18.16
N ASP A 327 20.87 34.09 -18.77
CA ASP A 327 20.05 33.11 -19.48
C ASP A 327 20.73 32.63 -20.78
N THR A 328 20.36 31.43 -21.25
CA THR A 328 20.85 30.85 -22.51
C THR A 328 19.70 30.44 -23.42
N PRO A 329 19.51 31.09 -24.59
CA PRO A 329 20.26 32.25 -25.07
C PRO A 329 19.96 33.52 -24.24
N PRO A 330 20.91 34.47 -24.11
CA PRO A 330 20.70 35.71 -23.37
C PRO A 330 19.64 36.58 -24.05
N LEU A 331 18.74 37.19 -23.27
CA LEU A 331 17.70 38.07 -23.81
C LEU A 331 18.18 39.51 -24.00
N PRO A 332 17.55 40.30 -24.89
CA PRO A 332 17.83 41.72 -25.01
C PRO A 332 17.57 42.48 -23.71
N LEU A 333 18.57 43.27 -23.29
CA LEU A 333 18.50 44.09 -22.09
C LEU A 333 17.92 45.47 -22.36
N THR A 334 17.07 45.94 -21.45
CA THR A 334 16.67 47.34 -21.30
C THR A 334 17.39 47.93 -20.09
N TYR A 335 17.75 49.21 -20.17
CA TYR A 335 18.48 49.88 -19.08
C TYR A 335 17.70 51.08 -18.58
N THR A 336 17.76 51.28 -17.26
CA THR A 336 17.19 52.45 -16.59
C THR A 336 18.27 53.10 -15.72
N VAL A 337 18.41 54.42 -15.87
CA VAL A 337 19.28 55.22 -14.99
C VAL A 337 18.49 55.50 -13.72
N THR A 338 18.96 55.00 -12.59
CA THR A 338 18.26 55.14 -11.30
C THR A 338 18.78 56.33 -10.49
N ALA A 339 20.01 56.78 -10.75
CA ALA A 339 20.57 57.99 -10.17
C ALA A 339 21.53 58.67 -11.17
N ASN A 340 21.38 59.98 -11.30
CA ASN A 340 22.34 60.79 -12.05
C ASN A 340 23.68 60.90 -11.30
N PRO A 341 24.77 61.15 -12.04
CA PRO A 341 26.06 61.52 -11.45
C PRO A 341 25.95 62.77 -10.55
N ALA A 342 26.79 62.87 -9.52
CA ALA A 342 26.74 64.00 -8.58
C ALA A 342 27.18 65.36 -9.16
N HIS A 343 27.91 65.37 -10.28
CA HIS A 343 28.49 66.56 -10.92
C HIS A 343 28.23 66.61 -12.43
N GLY A 344 27.02 66.22 -12.83
CA GLY A 344 26.56 66.27 -14.21
C GLY A 344 25.26 65.49 -14.40
N THR A 345 24.80 65.39 -15.63
CA THR A 345 23.53 64.73 -15.95
C THR A 345 23.71 63.65 -17.02
N LEU A 346 23.03 62.51 -16.84
CA LEU A 346 22.83 61.55 -17.92
C LEU A 346 21.49 61.85 -18.58
N SER A 347 21.48 62.07 -19.88
CA SER A 347 20.29 62.38 -20.67
C SER A 347 20.21 61.54 -21.95
N GLY A 348 19.03 61.47 -22.56
CA GLY A 348 18.77 60.65 -23.75
C GLY A 348 18.23 59.25 -23.41
N THR A 349 18.13 58.40 -24.44
CA THR A 349 17.57 57.04 -24.32
C THR A 349 18.67 56.00 -24.10
N ALA A 350 18.54 55.22 -23.04
CA ALA A 350 19.30 53.99 -22.86
C ALA A 350 19.14 53.04 -24.08
N PRO A 351 20.15 52.21 -24.42
CA PRO A 351 21.41 51.99 -23.70
C PRO A 351 22.51 53.03 -23.97
N ASN A 352 22.26 54.07 -24.78
CA ASN A 352 23.28 55.04 -25.18
C ASN A 352 23.00 56.47 -24.65
N PRO A 353 22.95 56.70 -23.32
CA PRO A 353 22.78 58.04 -22.77
C PRO A 353 24.02 58.91 -23.01
N THR A 354 23.82 60.21 -22.93
CA THR A 354 24.88 61.22 -23.02
C THR A 354 25.12 61.83 -21.64
N TYR A 355 26.38 61.89 -21.22
CA TYR A 355 26.83 62.58 -20.03
C TYR A 355 27.20 64.03 -20.33
N THR A 356 26.62 64.96 -19.58
CA THR A 356 26.94 66.38 -19.62
C THR A 356 27.48 66.80 -18.24
N PRO A 357 28.78 67.13 -18.12
CA PRO A 357 29.37 67.60 -16.86
C PRO A 357 28.80 68.96 -16.43
N ASP A 358 28.73 69.20 -15.12
CA ASP A 358 28.51 70.55 -14.59
C ASP A 358 29.74 71.42 -14.85
N ALA A 359 29.53 72.71 -15.14
CA ALA A 359 30.62 73.64 -15.42
C ALA A 359 31.59 73.76 -14.23
N GLY A 360 32.90 73.71 -14.51
CA GLY A 360 33.94 73.90 -13.48
C GLY A 360 34.22 72.68 -12.59
N THR A 361 33.66 71.52 -12.89
CA THR A 361 33.82 70.31 -12.06
C THR A 361 34.95 69.40 -12.57
N SER A 362 35.81 68.95 -11.65
CA SER A 362 36.87 67.96 -11.90
C SER A 362 36.90 66.92 -10.78
N GLY A 363 37.22 65.66 -11.11
CA GLY A 363 37.32 64.57 -10.15
C GLY A 363 36.51 63.31 -10.53
N PRO A 364 36.64 62.21 -9.78
CA PRO A 364 35.91 60.97 -10.03
C PRO A 364 34.43 61.12 -9.67
N ILE A 365 33.54 60.69 -10.56
CA ILE A 365 32.07 60.79 -10.39
C ILE A 365 31.46 59.39 -10.53
N ARG A 366 30.44 59.08 -9.72
CA ARG A 366 29.74 57.78 -9.73
C ARG A 366 28.26 57.97 -10.06
N SER A 367 27.68 57.02 -10.78
CA SER A 367 26.23 56.89 -11.03
C SER A 367 25.79 55.44 -10.82
N ASN A 368 24.54 55.24 -10.42
CA ASN A 368 23.95 53.90 -10.28
C ASN A 368 23.03 53.58 -11.47
N LEU A 369 23.13 52.36 -11.97
CA LEU A 369 22.41 51.88 -13.15
C LEU A 369 21.73 50.55 -12.82
N ARG A 370 20.56 50.30 -13.42
CA ARG A 370 19.87 49.01 -13.35
C ARG A 370 19.55 48.52 -14.74
N SER A 371 19.95 47.29 -15.07
CA SER A 371 19.46 46.57 -16.26
C SER A 371 18.24 45.73 -15.89
N THR A 372 17.33 45.58 -16.84
CA THR A 372 16.16 44.70 -16.77
C THR A 372 16.01 44.00 -18.11
N THR A 373 15.50 42.77 -18.11
CA THR A 373 15.11 42.09 -19.34
C THR A 373 13.76 42.61 -19.82
N ALA A 374 13.53 42.58 -21.12
CA ALA A 374 12.17 42.65 -21.64
C ALA A 374 11.47 41.31 -21.34
N SER A 375 10.46 41.27 -20.47
CA SER A 375 9.67 40.04 -20.30
C SER A 375 9.07 39.62 -21.64
N PRO A 376 9.00 38.31 -21.95
CA PRO A 376 8.12 37.84 -23.00
C PRO A 376 6.68 38.28 -22.67
N PRO A 377 5.84 38.54 -23.68
CA PRO A 377 4.44 38.86 -23.44
C PRO A 377 3.80 37.74 -22.62
N VAL A 378 3.21 38.10 -21.47
CA VAL A 378 2.38 37.19 -20.66
C VAL A 378 1.34 36.57 -21.60
N PRO A 379 1.30 35.23 -21.76
CA PRO A 379 0.25 34.61 -22.55
C PRO A 379 -1.09 34.96 -21.90
N PRO A 380 -2.15 35.20 -22.70
CA PRO A 380 -3.46 35.55 -22.15
C PRO A 380 -3.89 34.47 -21.14
N PRO A 381 -4.56 34.84 -20.04
CA PRO A 381 -5.08 33.87 -19.09
C PRO A 381 -5.91 32.84 -19.85
N ARG A 382 -5.62 31.56 -19.63
CA ARG A 382 -6.52 30.49 -20.09
C ARG A 382 -7.87 30.76 -19.44
N SER A 383 -8.88 31.04 -20.25
CA SER A 383 -10.27 31.02 -19.80
C SER A 383 -10.58 29.64 -19.19
N PRO A 384 -11.40 29.59 -18.12
CA PRO A 384 -11.67 28.38 -17.34
C PRO A 384 -12.21 27.21 -18.17
#